data_AF-A0A7V4Q8A9-F1
#
_entry.id   AF-A0A7V4Q8A9-F1
#
_cell.length_a   1.000
_cell.length_b   1.000
_cell.length_c   1.000
_cell.angle_alpha   90.00
_cell.angle_beta   90.00
_cell.angle_gamma   90.00
#
_symmetry.space_group_name_H-M   'P 1'
#
loop_
_entity.id
_entity.type
_entity.pdbx_description
1 polymer ?
#
loop_
_entity_poly.entity_id
_entity_poly.type
_entity_poly.pdbx_seq_one_letter_code
_entity_poly.pdbx_strand_id
1 'polypeptide(L)'
;MKPFRLSLTFYILSALSCLLVLTWILLSLISFKTAENDLFAQKGEEGRVLLSTITELLPSPLAAPAADSAAGRYLALLSREKGFAGLLVVDEAGRELHAVLDEGGADSGLLAVLKSGRSSFQIARDGRYGRCYAAILSGGKVVGAARLTMSLLAEQERLKASRHLFLAYFALDFLLLLVFGSYLLSRTVVLPIRRL
;
A
#
# COMPACT_ATOMS: atom_id res chain seq x y z
N MET A 1 50.69 6.63 26.38
CA MET A 1 49.31 6.32 25.94
C MET A 1 49.26 4.84 25.61
N LYS A 2 48.54 4.02 26.38
CA LYS A 2 48.51 2.56 26.16
C LYS A 2 47.62 2.26 24.93
N PRO A 3 48.08 1.48 23.94
CA PRO A 3 47.26 1.14 22.78
C PRO A 3 46.13 0.21 23.22
N PHE A 4 44.89 0.62 22.98
CA PHE A 4 43.70 -0.21 23.13
C PHE A 4 43.83 -1.41 22.17
N ARG A 5 44.23 -2.57 22.69
CA ARG A 5 44.18 -3.82 21.93
C ARG A 5 42.75 -4.35 22.00
N LEU A 6 41.93 -3.95 21.03
CA LEU A 6 40.64 -4.58 20.76
C LEU A 6 40.88 -6.08 20.54
N SER A 7 40.34 -6.91 21.43
CA SER A 7 40.44 -8.37 21.37
C SER A 7 39.79 -8.88 20.08
N LEU A 8 40.38 -9.91 19.45
CA LEU A 8 39.85 -10.57 18.24
C LEU A 8 38.36 -10.95 18.38
N THR A 9 37.94 -11.30 19.60
CA THR A 9 36.53 -11.57 19.96
C THR A 9 35.61 -10.37 19.75
N PHE A 10 36.06 -9.15 20.05
CA PHE A 10 35.27 -7.94 19.81
C PHE A 10 35.09 -7.70 18.31
N TYR A 11 36.11 -8.02 17.51
CA TYR A 11 36.04 -7.88 16.05
C TYR A 11 35.05 -8.87 15.43
N ILE A 12 35.09 -10.14 15.86
CA ILE A 12 34.15 -11.18 15.40
C ILE A 12 32.72 -10.84 15.82
N LEU A 13 32.51 -10.43 17.09
CA LEU A 13 31.18 -10.08 17.59
C LEU A 13 30.61 -8.85 16.88
N SER A 14 31.45 -7.82 16.66
CA SER A 14 31.05 -6.62 15.93
C SER A 14 30.73 -6.93 14.47
N ALA A 15 31.52 -7.76 13.80
CA ALA A 15 31.27 -8.18 12.43
C ALA A 15 29.99 -9.02 12.31
N LEU A 16 29.76 -9.97 13.23
CA LEU A 16 28.56 -10.80 13.26
C LEU A 16 27.30 -9.96 13.51
N SER A 17 27.34 -9.05 14.50
CA SER A 17 26.25 -8.12 14.77
C SER A 17 25.98 -7.20 13.58
N CYS A 18 27.02 -6.66 12.93
CA CYS A 18 26.87 -5.83 11.75
C CYS A 18 26.19 -6.60 10.60
N LEU A 19 26.60 -7.85 10.37
CA LEU A 19 26.04 -8.70 9.32
C LEU A 19 24.57 -9.06 9.60
N LEU A 20 24.23 -9.33 10.86
CA LEU A 20 22.84 -9.53 11.28
C LEU A 20 22.00 -8.27 11.10
N VAL A 21 22.50 -7.11 11.52
CA VAL A 21 21.79 -5.83 11.34
C VAL A 21 21.53 -5.56 9.85
N LEU A 22 22.53 -5.77 9.00
CA LEU A 22 22.40 -5.51 7.56
C LEU A 22 21.40 -6.47 6.90
N THR A 23 21.47 -7.76 7.20
CA THR A 23 20.53 -8.76 6.67
C THR A 23 19.10 -8.51 7.13
N TRP A 24 18.91 -8.06 8.38
CA TRP A 24 17.59 -7.73 8.90
C TRP A 24 17.00 -6.46 8.29
N ILE A 25 17.81 -5.42 8.09
CA ILE A 25 17.39 -4.20 7.38
C ILE A 25 16.92 -4.57 5.96
N LEU A 26 17.66 -5.45 5.28
CA LEU A 26 17.31 -5.90 3.95
C LEU A 26 15.97 -6.67 3.94
N LEU A 27 15.79 -7.62 4.86
CA LEU A 27 14.52 -8.36 5.02
C LEU A 27 13.36 -7.44 5.37
N SER A 28 13.57 -6.45 6.24
CA SER A 28 12.57 -5.45 6.63
C SER A 28 12.13 -4.61 5.43
N LEU A 29 13.08 -4.14 4.62
CA LEU A 29 12.79 -3.39 3.39
C LEU A 29 11.99 -4.23 2.39
N ILE A 30 12.40 -5.48 2.16
CA ILE A 30 11.70 -6.39 1.24
C ILE A 30 10.29 -6.67 1.76
N SER A 31 10.16 -7.06 3.03
CA SER A 31 8.86 -7.38 3.63
C SER A 31 7.92 -6.17 3.62
N PHE A 32 8.44 -4.98 3.90
CA PHE A 32 7.66 -3.75 3.83
C PHE A 32 7.19 -3.48 2.40
N LYS A 33 8.09 -3.63 1.42
CA LYS A 33 7.74 -3.39 0.02
C LYS A 33 6.74 -4.40 -0.52
N THR A 34 6.86 -5.66 -0.10
CA THR A 34 5.89 -6.71 -0.42
C THR A 34 4.54 -6.40 0.23
N ALA A 35 4.49 -6.07 1.52
CA ALA A 35 3.26 -5.73 2.21
C ALA A 35 2.57 -4.48 1.62
N GLU A 36 3.35 -3.47 1.21
CA GLU A 36 2.85 -2.30 0.51
C GLU A 36 2.21 -2.67 -0.84
N ASN A 37 2.91 -3.48 -1.65
CA ASN A 37 2.40 -3.93 -2.94
C ASN A 37 1.14 -4.80 -2.80
N ASP A 38 1.13 -5.72 -1.83
CA ASP A 38 -0.02 -6.59 -1.56
C ASP A 38 -1.23 -5.79 -1.11
N LEU A 39 -1.02 -4.79 -0.23
CA LEU A 39 -2.08 -3.88 0.19
C LEU A 39 -2.66 -3.11 -1.01
N PHE A 40 -1.81 -2.60 -1.89
CA PHE A 40 -2.26 -1.88 -3.09
C PHE A 40 -3.01 -2.79 -4.05
N ALA A 41 -2.56 -4.03 -4.23
CA ALA A 41 -3.25 -5.02 -5.04
C ALA A 41 -4.64 -5.32 -4.44
N GLN A 42 -4.72 -5.52 -3.12
CA GLN A 42 -5.99 -5.76 -2.42
C GLN A 42 -6.95 -4.59 -2.56
N LYS A 43 -6.47 -3.34 -2.41
CA LYS A 43 -7.30 -2.15 -2.60
C LYS A 43 -7.74 -1.95 -4.04
N GLY A 44 -6.89 -2.29 -5.00
CA GLY A 44 -7.25 -2.30 -6.42
C GLY A 44 -8.39 -3.29 -6.70
N GLU A 45 -8.34 -4.49 -6.10
CA GLU A 45 -9.41 -5.48 -6.24
C GLU A 45 -10.70 -5.05 -5.55
N GLU A 46 -10.62 -4.52 -4.33
CA GLU A 46 -11.78 -3.96 -3.61
C GLU A 46 -12.44 -2.85 -4.43
N GLY A 47 -11.66 -1.89 -4.93
CA GLY A 47 -12.17 -0.80 -5.76
C GLY A 47 -12.72 -1.27 -7.10
N ARG A 48 -12.14 -2.31 -7.70
CA ARG A 48 -12.68 -2.94 -8.92
C ARG A 48 -14.05 -3.56 -8.68
N VAL A 49 -14.23 -4.26 -7.56
CA VAL A 49 -15.52 -4.86 -7.17
C VAL A 49 -16.57 -3.77 -6.88
N LEU A 50 -16.21 -2.74 -6.11
CA LEU A 50 -17.10 -1.61 -5.84
C LEU A 50 -17.52 -0.91 -7.12
N LEU A 51 -16.56 -0.64 -8.01
CA LEU A 51 -16.82 0.02 -9.28
C LEU A 51 -17.71 -0.84 -10.19
N SER A 52 -17.50 -2.16 -10.24
CA SER A 52 -18.37 -3.05 -11.02
C SER A 52 -19.83 -3.02 -10.52
N THR A 53 -20.03 -3.04 -9.21
CA THR A 53 -21.36 -2.90 -8.58
C THR A 53 -22.02 -1.56 -8.96
N ILE A 54 -21.25 -0.46 -8.91
CA ILE A 54 -21.75 0.87 -9.30
C ILE A 54 -22.15 0.87 -10.78
N THR A 55 -21.32 0.30 -11.66
CA THR A 55 -21.60 0.22 -13.10
C THR A 55 -22.82 -0.63 -13.45
N GLU A 56 -23.13 -1.65 -12.66
CA GLU A 56 -24.35 -2.45 -12.82
C GLU A 56 -25.61 -1.73 -12.32
N LEU A 57 -25.47 -0.90 -11.29
CA LEU A 57 -26.59 -0.13 -10.72
C LEU A 57 -26.90 1.15 -11.52
N LEU A 58 -26.00 1.59 -12.39
CA LEU A 58 -26.17 2.77 -13.22
C LEU A 58 -27.32 2.56 -14.24
N PRO A 59 -28.23 3.54 -14.41
CA PRO A 59 -29.30 3.43 -15.38
C PRO A 59 -28.75 3.33 -16.81
N SER A 60 -29.43 2.54 -17.64
CA SER A 60 -29.26 2.52 -19.10
C SER A 60 -30.49 3.21 -19.72
N PRO A 61 -30.38 4.38 -20.37
CA PRO A 61 -29.15 5.08 -20.78
C PRO A 61 -28.41 5.78 -19.63
N LEU A 62 -27.09 5.91 -19.81
CA LEU A 62 -26.16 6.54 -18.87
C LEU A 62 -26.61 7.97 -18.53
N ALA A 63 -27.09 8.13 -17.30
CA ALA A 63 -27.52 9.40 -16.75
C ALA A 63 -27.10 9.49 -15.27
N ALA A 64 -27.05 10.70 -14.73
CA ALA A 64 -26.82 10.90 -13.31
C ALA A 64 -27.89 10.15 -12.50
N PRO A 65 -27.52 9.26 -11.58
CA PRO A 65 -28.49 8.51 -10.79
C PRO A 65 -29.29 9.47 -9.91
N ALA A 66 -30.61 9.36 -9.93
CA ALA A 66 -31.47 10.13 -9.02
C ALA A 66 -31.12 9.80 -7.57
N ALA A 67 -31.18 10.77 -6.66
CA ALA A 67 -30.83 10.57 -5.24
C ALA A 67 -31.66 9.45 -4.59
N ASP A 68 -32.89 9.25 -5.05
CA ASP A 68 -33.79 8.20 -4.54
C ASP A 68 -33.60 6.83 -5.20
N SER A 69 -32.79 6.74 -6.26
CA SER A 69 -32.49 5.47 -6.93
C SER A 69 -31.57 4.58 -6.08
N ALA A 70 -31.57 3.27 -6.36
CA ALA A 70 -30.67 2.33 -5.68
C ALA A 70 -29.19 2.73 -5.82
N ALA A 71 -28.78 3.19 -7.02
CA ALA A 71 -27.45 3.75 -7.26
C ALA A 71 -27.17 5.00 -6.42
N GLY A 72 -28.12 5.95 -6.38
CA GLY A 72 -27.97 7.18 -5.58
C GLY A 72 -27.81 6.91 -4.09
N ARG A 73 -28.60 5.98 -3.53
CA ARG A 73 -28.49 5.56 -2.12
C ARG A 73 -27.17 4.84 -1.85
N TYR A 74 -26.74 3.97 -2.74
CA TYR A 74 -25.46 3.27 -2.61
C TYR A 74 -24.28 4.24 -2.62
N LEU A 75 -24.26 5.21 -3.55
CA LEU A 75 -23.25 6.24 -3.61
C LEU A 75 -23.25 7.14 -2.36
N ALA A 76 -24.42 7.48 -1.83
CA ALA A 76 -24.54 8.27 -0.60
C ALA A 76 -24.06 7.51 0.66
N LEU A 77 -24.17 6.18 0.67
CA LEU A 77 -23.58 5.35 1.73
C LEU A 77 -22.07 5.26 1.56
N LEU A 78 -21.60 5.02 0.33
CA LEU A 78 -20.18 4.92 0.01
C LEU A 78 -19.43 6.22 0.30
N SER A 79 -20.05 7.38 0.04
CA SER A 79 -19.47 8.69 0.34
C SER A 79 -19.27 8.97 1.84
N ARG A 80 -19.89 8.17 2.72
CA ARG A 80 -19.67 8.24 4.18
C ARG A 80 -18.50 7.37 4.64
N GLU A 81 -18.02 6.47 3.80
CA GLU A 81 -16.87 5.64 4.13
C GLU A 81 -15.57 6.44 4.04
N LYS A 82 -14.70 6.29 5.04
CA LYS A 82 -13.41 7.00 5.10
C LYS A 82 -12.46 6.65 3.94
N GLY A 83 -12.69 5.52 3.29
CA GLY A 83 -11.91 5.05 2.14
C GLY A 83 -12.35 5.64 0.80
N PHE A 84 -13.54 6.27 0.72
CA PHE A 84 -14.03 6.87 -0.50
C PHE A 84 -13.54 8.31 -0.63
N ALA A 85 -12.88 8.63 -1.74
CA ALA A 85 -12.42 9.98 -2.04
C ALA A 85 -13.21 10.62 -3.18
N GLY A 86 -13.70 9.84 -4.15
CA GLY A 86 -14.60 10.35 -5.17
C GLY A 86 -14.97 9.33 -6.24
N LEU A 87 -15.96 9.68 -7.05
CA LEU A 87 -16.38 8.92 -8.23
C LEU A 87 -16.59 9.89 -9.38
N LEU A 88 -16.09 9.53 -10.56
CA LEU A 88 -16.36 10.23 -11.81
C LEU A 88 -16.91 9.24 -12.84
N VAL A 89 -17.98 9.60 -13.51
CA VAL A 89 -18.59 8.86 -14.62
C VAL A 89 -18.59 9.75 -15.85
N VAL A 90 -18.10 9.21 -16.97
CA VAL A 90 -18.04 9.90 -18.26
C VAL A 90 -18.79 9.13 -19.33
N ASP A 91 -19.28 9.86 -20.34
CA ASP A 91 -19.86 9.27 -21.55
C ASP A 91 -18.78 8.75 -22.53
N GLU A 92 -19.22 8.15 -23.64
CA GLU A 92 -18.36 7.68 -24.73
C GLU A 92 -17.47 8.81 -25.31
N ALA A 93 -17.93 10.06 -25.28
CA ALA A 93 -17.18 11.23 -25.72
C ALA A 93 -16.20 11.77 -24.66
N GLY A 94 -16.14 11.16 -23.47
CA GLY A 94 -15.31 11.60 -22.36
C GLY A 94 -15.86 12.82 -21.61
N ARG A 95 -17.13 13.18 -21.83
CA ARG A 95 -17.80 14.25 -21.10
C ARG A 95 -18.27 13.75 -19.74
N GLU A 96 -18.10 14.57 -18.73
CA GLU A 96 -18.49 14.28 -17.36
C GLU A 96 -20.01 14.22 -17.24
N LEU A 97 -20.54 13.05 -16.90
CA LEU A 97 -21.96 12.83 -16.64
C LEU A 97 -22.29 12.97 -15.16
N HIS A 98 -21.38 12.51 -14.31
CA HIS A 98 -21.59 12.51 -12.87
C HIS A 98 -20.24 12.55 -12.13
N ALA A 99 -20.10 13.47 -11.18
CA ALA A 99 -18.96 13.57 -10.31
C ALA A 99 -19.43 13.65 -8.86
N VAL A 100 -18.88 12.81 -7.99
CA VAL A 100 -19.11 12.83 -6.54
C VAL A 100 -17.76 13.03 -5.87
N LEU A 101 -17.57 14.18 -5.23
CA LEU A 101 -16.32 14.52 -4.49
C LEU A 101 -15.03 14.46 -5.35
N ASP A 102 -15.16 14.33 -6.67
CA ASP A 102 -14.04 14.24 -7.60
C ASP A 102 -13.93 15.53 -8.41
N GLU A 103 -12.88 16.32 -8.12
CA GLU A 103 -12.60 17.59 -8.81
C GLU A 103 -11.66 17.41 -10.01
N GLY A 104 -11.22 16.18 -10.30
CA GLY A 104 -10.08 15.91 -11.17
C GLY A 104 -10.37 15.72 -12.66
N GLY A 105 -11.65 15.76 -13.07
CA GLY A 105 -12.10 15.56 -14.46
C GLY A 105 -11.52 14.33 -15.19
N ALA A 106 -11.74 14.25 -16.51
CA ALA A 106 -11.29 13.13 -17.33
C ALA A 106 -9.75 13.09 -17.44
N ASP A 107 -9.13 12.01 -16.95
CA ASP A 107 -7.67 11.81 -17.00
C ASP A 107 -7.26 10.79 -18.07
N SER A 108 -5.94 10.65 -18.27
CA SER A 108 -5.38 9.72 -19.26
C SER A 108 -5.73 8.24 -18.99
N GLY A 109 -5.92 7.87 -17.72
CA GLY A 109 -6.36 6.53 -17.32
C GLY A 109 -7.78 6.24 -17.80
N LEU A 110 -8.70 7.17 -17.58
CA LEU A 110 -10.09 7.06 -18.02
C LEU A 110 -10.19 6.99 -19.55
N LEU A 111 -9.41 7.81 -20.27
CA LEU A 111 -9.33 7.77 -21.74
C LEU A 111 -8.76 6.45 -22.27
N ALA A 112 -7.80 5.85 -21.57
CA ALA A 112 -7.26 4.55 -21.94
C ALA A 112 -8.29 3.43 -21.77
N VAL A 113 -9.12 3.50 -20.72
CA VAL A 113 -10.21 2.55 -20.49
C VAL A 113 -11.34 2.71 -21.51
N LEU A 114 -11.69 3.94 -21.90
CA LEU A 114 -12.65 4.19 -22.99
C LEU A 114 -12.21 3.53 -24.31
N LYS A 115 -10.91 3.62 -24.64
CA LYS A 115 -10.36 3.03 -25.88
C LYS A 115 -10.19 1.52 -25.83
N SER A 116 -9.76 0.99 -24.69
CA SER A 116 -9.39 -0.42 -24.56
C SER A 116 -10.53 -1.31 -24.06
N GLY A 117 -11.54 -0.72 -23.41
CA GLY A 117 -12.58 -1.44 -22.68
C GLY A 117 -12.07 -2.20 -21.45
N ARG A 118 -10.79 -2.04 -21.07
CA ARG A 118 -10.16 -2.80 -19.99
C ARG A 118 -10.09 -1.98 -18.72
N SER A 119 -10.58 -2.54 -17.62
CA SER A 119 -10.43 -1.95 -16.30
C SER A 119 -8.95 -1.88 -15.90
N SER A 120 -8.57 -0.83 -15.19
CA SER A 120 -7.20 -0.65 -14.71
C SER A 120 -7.18 -0.02 -13.33
N PHE A 121 -6.09 -0.23 -12.60
CA PHE A 121 -5.83 0.39 -11.31
C PHE A 121 -4.54 1.19 -11.40
N GLN A 122 -4.57 2.44 -10.93
CA GLN A 122 -3.41 3.31 -10.89
C GLN A 122 -3.33 4.00 -9.54
N ILE A 123 -2.10 4.16 -9.04
CA ILE A 123 -1.84 4.92 -7.83
C ILE A 123 -1.49 6.34 -8.25
N ALA A 124 -2.05 7.33 -7.57
CA ALA A 124 -1.71 8.73 -7.78
C ALA A 124 -0.22 8.95 -7.45
N ARG A 125 0.39 9.97 -8.08
CA ARG A 125 1.84 10.26 -7.89
C ARG A 125 2.21 10.57 -6.44
N ASP A 126 1.26 11.05 -5.64
CA ASP A 126 1.45 11.32 -4.22
C ASP A 126 1.38 10.06 -3.35
N GLY A 127 0.98 8.92 -3.93
CA GLY A 127 0.77 7.66 -3.23
C GLY A 127 -0.43 7.66 -2.28
N ARG A 128 -1.19 8.75 -2.18
CA ARG A 128 -2.27 8.90 -1.18
C ARG A 128 -3.60 8.39 -1.69
N TYR A 129 -3.77 8.37 -3.01
CA TYR A 129 -5.01 7.98 -3.66
C TYR A 129 -4.80 6.83 -4.65
N GLY A 130 -5.76 5.93 -4.69
CA GLY A 130 -5.85 4.81 -5.61
C GLY A 130 -7.02 5.07 -6.54
N ARG A 131 -6.78 4.95 -7.84
CA ARG A 131 -7.77 5.21 -8.88
C ARG A 131 -8.07 3.90 -9.59
N CYS A 132 -9.28 3.39 -9.41
CA CYS A 132 -9.80 2.28 -10.20
C CYS A 132 -10.57 2.84 -11.39
N TYR A 133 -10.35 2.27 -12.56
CA TYR A 133 -11.03 2.62 -13.79
C TYR A 133 -11.77 1.40 -14.32
N ALA A 134 -13.01 1.58 -14.77
CA ALA A 134 -13.80 0.54 -15.42
C ALA A 134 -14.55 1.10 -16.62
N ALA A 135 -14.67 0.28 -17.66
CA ALA A 135 -15.50 0.59 -18.82
C ALA A 135 -16.95 0.21 -18.52
N ILE A 136 -17.88 1.05 -18.97
CA ILE A 136 -19.31 0.80 -18.87
C ILE A 136 -19.77 0.24 -20.21
N LEU A 137 -20.21 -1.01 -20.19
CA LEU A 137 -20.58 -1.75 -21.39
C LEU A 137 -22.10 -1.82 -21.51
N SER A 138 -22.62 -1.49 -22.69
CA SER A 138 -24.02 -1.77 -23.04
C SER A 138 -24.06 -2.51 -24.37
N GLY A 139 -24.63 -3.71 -24.37
CA GLY A 139 -24.68 -4.55 -25.59
C GLY A 139 -23.30 -4.88 -26.19
N GLY A 140 -22.26 -5.01 -25.34
CA GLY A 140 -20.89 -5.31 -25.80
C GLY A 140 -20.11 -4.12 -26.37
N LYS A 141 -20.69 -2.91 -26.37
CA LYS A 141 -20.01 -1.66 -26.73
C LYS A 141 -19.70 -0.84 -25.48
N VAL A 142 -18.56 -0.15 -25.48
CA VAL A 142 -18.20 0.81 -24.44
C VAL A 142 -19.05 2.06 -24.64
N VAL A 143 -19.96 2.35 -23.70
CA VAL A 143 -20.87 3.50 -23.73
C VAL A 143 -20.41 4.61 -22.77
N GLY A 144 -19.43 4.30 -21.92
CA GLY A 144 -18.81 5.25 -21.01
C GLY A 144 -17.70 4.62 -20.20
N ALA A 145 -17.17 5.37 -19.24
CA ALA A 145 -16.22 4.87 -18.27
C ALA A 145 -16.47 5.49 -16.90
N ALA A 146 -16.05 4.80 -15.86
CA ALA A 146 -16.09 5.29 -14.49
C ALA A 146 -14.70 5.22 -13.85
N ARG A 147 -14.38 6.23 -13.03
CA ARG A 147 -13.23 6.28 -12.14
C ARG A 147 -13.71 6.32 -10.70
N LEU A 148 -13.26 5.37 -9.90
CA LEU A 148 -13.39 5.40 -8.44
C LEU A 148 -12.06 5.82 -7.83
N THR A 149 -12.08 6.89 -7.05
CA THR A 149 -10.93 7.37 -6.28
C THR A 149 -11.10 6.97 -4.82
N MET A 150 -10.11 6.26 -4.29
CA MET A 150 -10.08 5.78 -2.90
C MET A 150 -8.88 6.37 -2.16
N SER A 151 -9.05 6.64 -0.88
CA SER A 151 -7.97 7.04 0.02
C SER A 151 -7.18 5.81 0.46
N LEU A 152 -5.84 5.91 0.46
CA LEU A 152 -4.93 4.92 1.05
C LEU A 152 -4.26 5.42 2.34
N LEU A 153 -4.66 6.59 2.86
CA LEU A 153 -4.00 7.21 4.01
C LEU A 153 -4.08 6.34 5.26
N ALA A 154 -5.26 5.80 5.56
CA ALA A 154 -5.46 4.98 6.75
C ALA A 154 -4.63 3.68 6.69
N GLU A 155 -4.51 3.09 5.51
CA GLU A 155 -3.75 1.87 5.28
C GLU A 155 -2.24 2.12 5.34
N GLN A 156 -1.78 3.25 4.79
CA GLN A 156 -0.39 3.68 4.93
C GLN A 156 0.00 3.96 6.39
N GLU A 157 -0.89 4.57 7.16
CA GLU A 157 -0.67 4.78 8.60
C GLU A 157 -0.55 3.46 9.35
N ARG A 158 -1.39 2.47 9.03
CA ARG A 158 -1.28 1.12 9.60
C ARG A 158 0.03 0.44 9.21
N LEU A 159 0.48 0.58 7.96
CA LEU A 159 1.80 0.08 7.54
C LEU A 159 2.94 0.75 8.31
N LYS A 160 2.87 2.07 8.52
CA LYS A 160 3.88 2.81 9.31
C LYS A 160 3.91 2.37 10.77
N ALA A 161 2.74 2.16 11.38
CA ALA A 161 2.64 1.66 12.74
C ALA A 161 3.27 0.26 12.86
N SER A 162 3.01 -0.63 11.90
CA SER A 162 3.64 -1.95 11.82
C SER A 162 5.17 -1.85 11.75
N ARG A 163 5.71 -0.92 10.95
CA ARG A 163 7.16 -0.67 10.86
C ARG A 163 7.78 -0.34 12.22
N HIS A 164 7.07 0.43 13.06
CA HIS A 164 7.57 0.79 14.38
C HIS A 164 7.67 -0.43 15.31
N LEU A 165 6.70 -1.34 15.26
CA LEU A 165 6.75 -2.60 16.00
C LEU A 165 7.95 -3.46 15.57
N PHE A 166 8.17 -3.61 14.26
CA PHE A 166 9.35 -4.33 13.75
C PHE A 166 10.67 -3.71 14.26
N LEU A 167 10.75 -2.38 14.30
CA LEU A 167 11.94 -1.67 14.77
C LEU A 167 12.15 -1.83 16.29
N ALA A 168 11.06 -1.89 17.07
CA ALA A 168 11.14 -2.19 18.50
C ALA A 168 11.64 -3.62 18.77
N TYR A 169 11.12 -4.62 18.05
CA TYR A 169 11.62 -6.00 18.14
C TYR A 169 13.10 -6.09 17.72
N PHE A 170 13.50 -5.38 16.67
CA PHE A 170 14.90 -5.28 16.26
C PHE A 170 15.80 -4.74 17.36
N ALA A 171 15.42 -3.63 18.00
CA ALA A 171 16.21 -3.04 19.08
C ALA A 171 16.39 -4.00 20.25
N LEU A 172 15.34 -4.77 20.56
CA LEU A 172 15.38 -5.81 21.59
C LEU A 172 16.31 -6.97 21.21
N ASP A 173 16.19 -7.49 19.99
CA ASP A 173 17.05 -8.58 19.49
C ASP A 173 18.52 -8.16 19.43
N PHE A 174 18.81 -6.93 18.98
CA PHE A 174 20.16 -6.39 18.99
C PHE A 174 20.73 -6.28 20.41
N LEU A 175 19.94 -5.79 21.37
CA LEU A 175 20.35 -5.72 22.77
C LEU A 175 20.62 -7.11 23.35
N LEU A 176 19.72 -8.07 23.08
CA LEU A 176 19.87 -9.47 23.49
C LEU A 176 21.18 -10.03 22.93
N LEU A 177 21.44 -9.86 21.64
CA LEU A 177 22.63 -10.41 20.99
C LEU A 177 23.91 -9.72 21.48
N LEU A 178 23.86 -8.42 21.75
CA LEU A 178 24.99 -7.69 22.32
C LEU A 178 25.31 -8.21 23.73
N VAL A 179 24.30 -8.36 24.59
CA VAL A 179 24.48 -8.79 25.98
C VAL A 179 24.83 -10.28 26.07
N PHE A 180 23.99 -11.15 25.51
CA PHE A 180 24.20 -12.60 25.54
C PHE A 180 25.39 -13.02 24.67
N GLY A 181 25.55 -12.44 23.48
CA GLY A 181 26.67 -12.74 22.61
C GLY A 181 27.99 -12.35 23.26
N SER A 182 28.08 -11.18 23.87
CA SER A 182 29.27 -10.76 24.63
C SER A 182 29.54 -11.68 25.83
N TYR A 183 28.50 -12.04 26.60
CA TYR A 183 28.62 -12.92 27.76
C TYR A 183 29.11 -14.33 27.37
N LEU A 184 28.52 -14.96 26.35
CA LEU A 184 28.92 -16.28 25.85
C LEU A 184 30.35 -16.27 25.32
N LEU A 185 30.73 -15.25 24.54
CA LEU A 185 32.08 -15.17 23.99
C LEU A 185 33.14 -14.98 25.08
N SER A 186 32.83 -14.18 26.10
CA SER A 186 33.69 -13.99 27.27
C SER A 186 33.92 -15.31 28.02
N ARG A 187 32.85 -16.10 28.22
CA ARG A 187 32.92 -17.37 28.94
C ARG A 187 33.61 -18.48 28.15
N THR A 188 33.37 -18.57 26.84
CA THR A 188 33.83 -19.69 26.01
C THR A 188 35.22 -19.46 25.41
N VAL A 189 35.62 -18.21 25.15
CA VAL A 189 36.91 -17.90 24.48
C VAL A 189 37.90 -17.20 25.41
N VAL A 190 37.45 -16.18 26.16
CA VAL A 190 38.36 -15.32 26.94
C VAL A 190 38.84 -16.00 28.22
N LEU A 191 37.94 -16.66 28.93
CA LEU A 191 38.24 -17.41 30.17
C LEU A 191 39.23 -18.58 29.99
N PRO A 192 39.14 -19.42 28.95
CA PRO A 192 40.13 -20.47 28.74
C PRO A 192 41.49 -19.95 28.26
N ILE A 193 41.55 -18.90 27.44
CA ILE A 193 42.82 -18.33 26.98
C ILE A 193 43.59 -17.63 28.11
N ARG A 194 42.90 -17.01 29.08
CA ARG A 194 43.54 -16.43 30.27
C ARG A 194 44.09 -17.46 31.26
N ARG A 195 43.72 -18.73 31.12
CA ARG A 195 44.18 -19.84 31.97
C ARG A 195 45.33 -20.64 31.34
N LEU A 196 45.74 -20.29 30.13
CA LEU A 196 46.97 -20.76 29.47
C LEU A 196 48.06 -19.69 29.62
#